data_AF-A0A7K1ITG1-F1
#
_entry.id   AF-A0A7K1ITG1-F1
#
_cell.length_a   1.000
_cell.length_b   1.000
_cell.length_c   1.000
_cell.angle_alpha   90.00
_cell.angle_beta   90.00
_cell.angle_gamma   90.00
#
_symmetry.space_group_name_H-M   'P 1'
#
loop_
_entity.id
_entity.type
_entity.pdbx_description
1 polymer ?
#
loop_
_entity_poly.entity_id
_entity_poly.type
_entity_poly.pdbx_seq_one_letter_code
_entity_poly.pdbx_strand_id
1 'polypeptide(L)'
;MSAAALAGVFTGIGSLPGIDPLESARLVVGECPALPALPELPERGAGADMIGRTAVLLEGFPIATVPSGWQITDRPGLDHRRALSWLMQDLDAF
;
A
#
# COMPACT_ATOMS: atom_id res chain seq x y z
N MET A 1 -8.01 -6.30 -25.79
CA MET A 1 -7.87 -7.62 -25.14
C MET A 1 -9.27 -8.19 -24.93
N SER A 2 -9.54 -9.37 -25.49
CA SER A 2 -10.83 -10.05 -25.33
C SER A 2 -11.01 -10.51 -23.88
N ALA A 3 -12.21 -10.35 -23.31
CA ALA A 3 -12.57 -10.69 -21.93
C ALA A 3 -12.42 -12.20 -21.57
N ALA A 4 -11.96 -13.04 -22.50
CA ALA A 4 -11.70 -14.45 -22.30
C ALA A 4 -10.44 -14.76 -21.44
N ALA A 5 -9.63 -13.74 -21.09
CA ALA A 5 -8.30 -13.94 -20.49
C ALA A 5 -8.25 -13.99 -18.94
N LEU A 6 -9.36 -13.89 -18.23
CA LEU A 6 -9.37 -13.87 -16.75
C LEU A 6 -9.90 -15.15 -16.09
N ALA A 7 -10.42 -16.12 -16.86
CA ALA A 7 -10.90 -17.38 -16.29
C ALA A 7 -9.71 -18.18 -15.72
N GLY A 8 -9.65 -18.33 -14.41
CA GLY A 8 -8.56 -19.02 -13.71
C GLY A 8 -7.37 -18.14 -13.31
N VAL A 9 -7.46 -16.82 -13.44
CA VAL A 9 -6.43 -15.89 -12.93
C VAL A 9 -6.56 -15.73 -11.42
N PHE A 10 -5.43 -15.75 -10.71
CA PHE A 10 -5.35 -15.50 -9.27
C PHE A 10 -4.55 -14.23 -8.98
N THR A 11 -4.75 -13.68 -7.78
CA THR A 11 -4.02 -12.53 -7.25
C THR A 11 -3.90 -12.65 -5.74
N GLY A 12 -3.13 -11.75 -5.12
CA GLY A 12 -2.94 -11.67 -3.67
C GLY A 12 -3.76 -10.54 -3.03
N ILE A 13 -3.98 -10.66 -1.72
CA ILE A 13 -4.52 -9.59 -0.87
C ILE A 13 -3.71 -9.55 0.43
N GLY A 14 -3.43 -8.34 0.90
CA GLY A 14 -2.86 -8.10 2.22
C GLY A 14 -1.36 -7.82 2.18
N SER A 15 -0.77 -7.90 3.37
CA SER A 15 0.57 -7.40 3.63
C SER A 15 1.65 -8.46 3.43
N LEU A 16 2.82 -8.03 2.98
CA LEU A 16 4.04 -8.85 2.95
C LEU A 16 5.01 -8.43 4.06
N PRO A 17 5.85 -9.37 4.54
CA PRO A 17 6.96 -9.04 5.43
C PRO A 17 8.05 -8.24 4.70
N GLY A 18 8.97 -7.65 5.45
CA GLY A 18 10.09 -6.89 4.93
C GLY A 18 9.78 -5.42 4.65
N ILE A 19 10.79 -4.73 4.12
CA ILE A 19 10.79 -3.27 3.98
C ILE A 19 11.16 -2.77 2.58
N ASP A 20 11.57 -3.67 1.66
CA ASP A 20 11.99 -3.29 0.30
C ASP A 20 10.83 -3.44 -0.70
N PRO A 21 10.32 -2.33 -1.27
CA PRO A 21 9.25 -2.37 -2.26
C PRO A 21 9.66 -3.04 -3.58
N LEU A 22 10.95 -2.98 -3.97
CA LEU A 22 11.41 -3.64 -5.19
C LEU A 22 11.46 -5.16 -5.03
N GLU A 23 11.80 -5.65 -3.84
CA GLU A 23 11.76 -7.09 -3.55
C GLU A 23 10.31 -7.60 -3.52
N SER A 24 9.41 -6.83 -2.91
CA SER A 24 7.97 -7.08 -2.94
C SER A 24 7.42 -7.15 -4.38
N ALA A 25 7.76 -6.16 -5.23
CA ALA A 25 7.34 -6.13 -6.63
C ALA A 25 7.85 -7.34 -7.42
N ARG A 26 9.14 -7.70 -7.26
CA ARG A 26 9.73 -8.87 -7.92
C ARG A 26 9.01 -10.16 -7.53
N LEU A 27 8.69 -10.33 -6.25
CA LEU A 27 7.94 -11.49 -5.77
C LEU A 27 6.55 -11.53 -6.39
N VAL A 28 5.77 -10.44 -6.27
CA VAL A 28 4.37 -10.44 -6.69
C VAL A 28 4.21 -10.55 -8.20
N VAL A 29 5.03 -9.85 -8.98
CA VAL A 29 5.01 -9.97 -10.45
C VAL A 29 5.49 -11.36 -10.89
N GLY A 30 6.41 -11.98 -10.14
CA GLY A 30 6.85 -13.36 -10.38
C GLY A 30 5.76 -14.40 -10.14
N GLU A 31 5.00 -14.25 -9.05
CA GLU A 31 3.97 -15.21 -8.64
C GLU A 31 2.61 -14.98 -9.33
N CYS A 32 2.20 -13.71 -9.50
CA CYS A 32 0.88 -13.31 -10.02
C CYS A 32 1.00 -12.44 -11.30
N PRO A 33 1.69 -12.88 -12.37
CA PRO A 33 2.04 -12.01 -13.51
C PRO A 33 0.85 -11.47 -14.29
N ALA A 34 -0.30 -12.15 -14.28
CA ALA A 34 -1.50 -11.72 -14.99
C ALA A 34 -2.32 -10.67 -14.22
N LEU A 35 -2.22 -10.66 -12.89
CA LEU A 35 -2.91 -9.70 -12.02
C LEU A 35 -2.10 -9.46 -10.73
N PRO A 36 -1.01 -8.69 -10.81
CA PRO A 36 -0.16 -8.41 -9.64
C PRO A 36 -0.95 -7.66 -8.57
N ALA A 37 -0.83 -8.10 -7.31
CA ALA A 37 -1.33 -7.36 -6.16
C ALA A 37 -0.34 -6.25 -5.75
N LEU A 38 -0.84 -5.17 -5.15
CA LEU A 38 0.00 -4.17 -4.51
C LEU A 38 -0.08 -4.35 -2.98
N PRO A 39 0.79 -5.16 -2.37
CA PRO A 39 0.72 -5.46 -0.95
C PRO A 39 1.18 -4.26 -0.10
N GLU A 40 0.74 -4.21 1.15
CA GLU A 40 1.33 -3.31 2.14
C GLU A 40 2.60 -3.90 2.73
N LEU A 41 3.54 -3.05 3.17
CA LEU A 41 4.75 -3.47 3.90
C LEU A 41 4.80 -2.78 5.28
N PRO A 42 4.02 -3.26 6.26
CA PRO A 42 3.85 -2.60 7.56
C PRO A 42 5.13 -2.53 8.40
N GLU A 43 6.15 -3.35 8.12
CA GLU A 43 7.45 -3.29 8.81
C GLU A 43 8.22 -1.98 8.53
N ARG A 44 7.85 -1.22 7.48
CA ARG A 44 8.34 0.16 7.26
C ARG A 44 7.81 1.17 8.30
N GLY A 45 6.86 0.73 9.12
CA GLY A 45 6.27 1.52 10.19
C GLY A 45 5.01 2.28 9.77
N ALA A 46 4.57 3.16 10.67
CA ALA A 46 3.30 3.86 10.53
C ALA A 46 3.19 4.61 9.20
N GLY A 47 2.06 4.40 8.51
CA GLY A 47 1.80 4.96 7.20
C GLY A 47 1.97 3.95 6.07
N ALA A 48 2.82 2.93 6.27
CA ALA A 48 2.99 1.83 5.32
C ALA A 48 2.00 0.69 5.55
N ASP A 49 1.38 0.66 6.73
CA ASP A 49 0.29 -0.25 7.10
C ASP A 49 -1.04 0.07 6.38
N MET A 50 -2.01 -0.84 6.51
CA MET A 50 -3.32 -0.75 5.86
C MET A 50 -4.09 0.53 6.24
N ILE A 51 -3.98 1.04 7.47
CA ILE A 51 -4.74 2.22 7.90
C ILE A 51 -4.12 3.48 7.28
N GLY A 52 -2.81 3.63 7.42
CA GLY A 52 -2.06 4.74 6.82
C GLY A 52 -2.26 4.83 5.30
N ARG A 53 -2.13 3.68 4.61
CA ARG A 53 -2.35 3.57 3.16
C ARG A 53 -3.78 3.95 2.77
N THR A 54 -4.77 3.41 3.45
CA THR A 54 -6.17 3.68 3.11
C THR A 54 -6.49 5.14 3.33
N ALA A 55 -6.03 5.74 4.43
CA ALA A 55 -6.32 7.13 4.74
C ALA A 55 -5.79 8.12 3.69
N VAL A 56 -4.63 7.87 3.09
CA VAL A 56 -4.09 8.76 2.03
C VAL A 56 -4.78 8.61 0.68
N LEU A 57 -5.59 7.56 0.49
CA LEU A 57 -6.46 7.41 -0.67
C LEU A 57 -7.80 8.17 -0.49
N LEU A 58 -8.14 8.54 0.74
CA LEU A 58 -9.40 9.21 1.07
C LEU A 58 -9.22 10.72 1.08
N GLU A 59 -9.88 11.39 0.13
CA GLU A 59 -9.90 12.85 0.06
C GLU A 59 -10.56 13.45 1.31
N GLY A 60 -9.91 14.44 1.91
CA GLY A 60 -10.46 15.15 3.09
C GLY A 60 -10.27 14.42 4.42
N PHE A 61 -9.50 13.33 4.48
CA PHE A 61 -9.18 12.61 5.72
C PHE A 61 -7.68 12.66 6.09
N PRO A 62 -7.13 13.85 6.44
CA PRO A 62 -5.78 13.92 6.99
C PRO A 62 -5.66 13.09 8.27
N ILE A 63 -4.51 12.44 8.47
CA ILE A 63 -4.26 11.57 9.63
C ILE A 63 -2.92 11.88 10.30
N ALA A 64 -2.85 11.57 11.59
CA ALA A 64 -1.64 11.54 12.39
C ALA A 64 -1.60 10.33 13.31
N THR A 65 -0.38 9.93 13.67
CA THR A 65 -0.13 8.93 14.70
C THR A 65 -0.15 9.57 16.09
N VAL A 66 -0.83 8.92 17.01
CA VAL A 66 -0.89 9.26 18.43
C VAL A 66 -0.61 8.01 19.26
N PRO A 67 -0.30 8.11 20.56
CA PRO A 67 0.01 6.92 21.37
C PRO A 67 -1.08 5.84 21.37
N SER A 68 -2.34 6.22 21.19
CA SER A 68 -3.48 5.29 21.10
C SER A 68 -3.74 4.74 19.70
N GLY A 69 -2.98 5.13 18.67
CA GLY A 69 -3.15 4.69 17.30
C GLY A 69 -3.30 5.84 16.31
N TRP A 70 -4.30 5.76 15.43
CA TRP A 70 -4.53 6.76 14.38
C TRP A 70 -5.59 7.78 14.79
N GLN A 71 -5.36 9.05 14.45
CA GLN A 71 -6.30 10.14 14.65
C GLN A 71 -6.49 10.93 13.35
N ILE A 72 -7.74 11.26 13.02
CA ILE A 72 -8.07 12.20 11.95
C ILE A 72 -7.73 13.62 12.42
N THR A 73 -7.13 14.42 11.53
CA THR A 73 -6.69 15.78 11.81
C THR A 73 -7.27 16.78 10.81
N ASP A 74 -7.26 18.06 11.17
CA ASP A 74 -7.83 19.12 10.33
C ASP A 74 -7.03 19.36 9.04
N ARG A 75 -5.73 19.04 9.02
CA ARG A 75 -4.82 19.34 7.90
C ARG A 75 -3.73 18.28 7.74
N PRO A 76 -3.27 18.02 6.50
CA PRO A 76 -2.17 17.09 6.23
C PRO A 76 -0.86 17.45 6.94
N GLY A 77 -0.52 16.66 7.97
CA GLY A 77 0.74 16.73 8.70
C GLY A 77 1.84 15.84 8.12
N LEU A 78 2.93 15.69 8.88
CA LEU A 78 4.09 14.85 8.51
C LEU A 78 3.70 13.38 8.29
N ASP A 79 2.86 12.84 9.16
CA ASP A 79 2.46 11.43 9.12
C ASP A 79 1.64 11.10 7.87
N HIS A 80 0.69 11.97 7.52
CA HIS A 80 -0.08 11.86 6.29
C HIS A 80 0.82 11.93 5.04
N ARG A 81 1.78 12.88 5.00
CA ARG A 81 2.73 12.97 3.88
C ARG A 81 3.66 11.77 3.79
N ARG A 82 4.08 11.22 4.92
CA ARG A 82 4.89 10.00 4.99
C ARG A 82 4.13 8.78 4.48
N ALA A 83 2.88 8.61 4.88
CA ALA A 83 2.03 7.55 4.35
C ALA A 83 1.85 7.66 2.82
N LEU A 84 1.65 8.89 2.31
CA LEU A 84 1.59 9.13 0.87
C LEU A 84 2.91 8.78 0.18
N SER A 85 4.05 9.15 0.78
CA SER A 85 5.38 8.81 0.25
C SER A 85 5.60 7.29 0.18
N TRP A 86 5.14 6.53 1.17
CA TRP A 86 5.20 5.06 1.12
C TRP A 86 4.35 4.46 0.02
N LEU A 87 3.11 4.95 -0.14
CA LEU A 87 2.25 4.51 -1.24
C LEU A 87 2.87 4.82 -2.60
N MET A 88 3.42 6.02 -2.79
CA MET A 88 4.08 6.39 -4.06
C MET A 88 5.31 5.51 -4.33
N GLN A 89 6.14 5.25 -3.31
CA GLN A 89 7.30 4.38 -3.46
C GLN A 89 6.91 2.94 -3.88
N ASP A 90 5.76 2.45 -3.41
CA ASP A 90 5.26 1.15 -3.81
C ASP A 90 4.75 1.13 -5.24
N LEU A 91 4.03 2.18 -5.64
CA LEU A 91 3.56 2.33 -7.02
C LEU A 91 4.73 2.50 -8.00
N ASP A 92 5.80 3.20 -7.60
CA ASP A 92 6.99 3.37 -8.43
C ASP A 92 7.79 2.07 -8.62
N ALA A 93 7.61 1.09 -7.71
CA ALA A 93 8.30 -0.20 -7.76
C ALA A 93 7.62 -1.24 -8.66
N PHE A 94 6.32 -1.08 -8.93
CA PHE A 94 5.48 -2.01 -9.69
C PHE A 94 5.28 -1.57 -11.14
#